data_AF-A0A7C1Z2M0-F1
#
_entry.id   AF-A0A7C1Z2M0-F1
#
_cell.length_a   1.000
_cell.length_b   1.000
_cell.length_c   1.000
_cell.angle_alpha   90.00
_cell.angle_beta   90.00
_cell.angle_gamma   90.00
#
_symmetry.space_group_name_H-M   'P 1'
#
loop_
_entity.id
_entity.type
_entity.pdbx_description
1 polymer ?
#
loop_
_entity_poly.entity_id
_entity_poly.type
_entity_poly.pdbx_seq_one_letter_code
_entity_poly.pdbx_strand_id
1 'polypeptide(L)'
;FVLALGLGLDVTFVDCLVLFPPVLLVTTLPISIAGWGVREGAMVAAFGLVGVPAEGALVLSILFGLLSIAISLPGGVIWLMSQDRKEKIVIPEEESAAEAGVGGN
;
A
#
# COMPACT_ATOMS: atom_id res chain seq x y z
N PHE A 1 16.93 3.40 -6.47
CA PHE A 1 18.39 3.49 -6.66
C PHE A 1 19.10 2.13 -6.52
N VAL A 2 19.14 1.49 -5.35
CA VAL A 2 19.85 0.20 -5.15
C VAL A 2 19.44 -0.90 -6.15
N LEU A 3 18.14 -1.06 -6.40
CA LEU A 3 17.64 -2.01 -7.41
C LEU A 3 18.09 -1.67 -8.83
N ALA A 4 18.18 -0.38 -9.17
CA ALA A 4 18.60 0.07 -10.49
C ALA A 4 20.10 -0.13 -10.72
N LEU A 5 20.91 0.11 -9.68
CA LEU A 5 22.33 -0.24 -9.67
C LEU A 5 22.53 -1.76 -9.83
N GLY A 6 21.74 -2.58 -9.14
CA GLY A 6 21.79 -4.04 -9.25
C GLY A 6 21.40 -4.56 -10.64
N LEU A 7 20.61 -3.79 -11.40
CA LEU A 7 20.24 -4.06 -12.78
C LEU A 7 21.25 -3.51 -13.80
N GLY A 8 22.29 -2.81 -13.36
CA GLY A 8 23.27 -2.18 -14.25
C GLY A 8 22.69 -1.02 -15.08
N LEU A 9 21.62 -0.38 -14.60
CA LEU A 9 21.01 0.76 -15.28
C LEU A 9 21.84 2.02 -15.03
N ASP A 10 22.11 2.76 -16.09
CA ASP A 10 22.87 4.01 -16.04
C ASP A 10 21.97 5.16 -15.56
N VAL A 11 21.65 5.15 -14.26
CA VAL A 11 20.80 6.15 -13.60
C VAL A 11 21.50 6.73 -12.40
N THR A 12 21.43 8.06 -12.28
CA THR A 12 22.00 8.73 -11.12
C THR A 12 21.03 8.68 -9.93
N PHE A 13 21.56 8.95 -8.74
CA PHE A 13 20.72 9.09 -7.55
C PHE A 13 19.70 10.24 -7.70
N VAL A 14 20.10 11.32 -8.38
CA VAL A 14 19.25 12.49 -8.63
C VAL A 14 18.10 12.14 -9.56
N ASP A 15 18.34 11.37 -10.62
CA ASP A 15 17.29 10.92 -11.53
C ASP A 15 16.23 10.11 -10.79
N CYS A 16 16.66 9.20 -9.91
CA CYS A 16 15.73 8.48 -9.05
C CYS A 16 14.93 9.44 -8.15
N LEU A 17 15.58 10.43 -7.54
CA LEU A 17 14.93 11.33 -6.60
C LEU A 17 13.90 12.25 -7.29
N VAL A 18 14.13 12.61 -8.55
CA VAL A 18 13.23 13.46 -9.34
C VAL A 18 12.10 12.66 -9.99
N LEU A 19 12.39 11.48 -10.53
CA LEU A 19 11.43 10.68 -11.29
C LEU A 19 10.52 9.82 -10.41
N PHE A 20 11.00 9.38 -9.26
CA PHE A 20 10.25 8.47 -8.40
C PHE A 20 9.02 9.11 -7.74
N PRO A 21 9.05 10.35 -7.21
CA PRO A 21 7.87 10.98 -6.63
C PRO A 21 6.70 11.16 -7.63
N PRO A 22 6.91 11.62 -8.88
CA PRO A 22 5.87 11.61 -9.91
C PRO A 22 5.28 10.22 -10.16
N VAL A 23 6.13 9.18 -10.27
CA VAL A 23 5.66 7.80 -10.43
C VAL A 23 4.76 7.40 -9.28
N LEU A 24 5.17 7.65 -8.03
CA LEU A 24 4.35 7.35 -6.86
C LEU A 24 3.01 8.09 -6.91
N LEU A 25 3.00 9.38 -7.28
CA LEU A 25 1.77 10.16 -7.40
C LEU A 25 0.81 9.55 -8.42
N VAL A 26 1.30 9.13 -9.59
CA VAL A 26 0.48 8.45 -10.60
C VAL A 26 -0.06 7.11 -10.07
N THR A 27 0.73 6.35 -9.31
CA THR A 27 0.27 5.06 -8.73
C THR A 27 -0.78 5.19 -7.64
N THR A 28 -0.90 6.36 -7.00
CA THR A 28 -1.97 6.61 -6.04
C THR A 28 -3.33 6.84 -6.70
N LEU A 29 -3.35 7.09 -8.01
CA LEU A 29 -4.60 7.23 -8.74
C LEU A 29 -5.33 5.88 -8.75
N PRO A 30 -6.62 5.81 -8.37
CA PRO A 30 -7.40 4.58 -8.30
C PRO A 30 -7.84 4.09 -9.69
N ILE A 31 -6.91 4.07 -10.65
CA ILE A 31 -7.14 3.65 -12.03
C ILE A 31 -6.99 2.12 -12.14
N SER A 32 -6.19 1.49 -11.27
CA SER A 32 -6.01 0.03 -11.24
C SER A 32 -6.03 -0.58 -9.84
N ILE A 33 -6.28 -1.89 -9.78
CA ILE A 33 -6.27 -2.68 -8.55
C ILE A 33 -4.84 -2.65 -7.98
N ALA A 34 -4.69 -2.06 -6.79
CA ALA A 34 -3.43 -1.95 -6.06
C ALA A 34 -2.26 -1.29 -6.85
N GLY A 35 -2.56 -0.48 -7.87
CA GLY A 35 -1.53 0.19 -8.68
C GLY A 35 -0.73 -0.74 -9.60
N TRP A 36 -1.15 -2.00 -9.77
CA TRP A 36 -0.56 -2.95 -10.74
C TRP A 36 -0.95 -2.56 -12.16
N GLY A 37 0.01 -2.52 -13.07
CA GLY A 37 -0.09 -1.99 -14.43
C GLY A 37 0.27 -0.51 -14.53
N VAL A 38 -0.32 0.34 -13.67
CA VAL A 38 -0.08 1.79 -13.67
C VAL A 38 1.35 2.10 -13.23
N ARG A 39 1.86 1.40 -12.21
CA ARG A 39 3.24 1.57 -11.73
C ARG A 39 4.26 1.19 -12.80
N GLU A 40 4.03 0.10 -13.49
CA GLU A 40 4.86 -0.43 -14.56
C GLU A 40 4.90 0.56 -15.73
N GLY A 41 3.75 1.04 -16.19
CA GLY A 41 3.67 2.07 -17.23
C GLY A 41 4.31 3.40 -16.81
N ALA A 42 4.06 3.84 -15.58
CA ALA A 42 4.63 5.08 -15.04
C ALA A 42 6.16 4.99 -14.90
N MET A 43 6.71 3.86 -14.43
CA MET A 43 8.16 3.65 -14.35
C MET A 43 8.81 3.65 -15.73
N VAL A 44 8.22 2.95 -16.71
CA VAL A 44 8.73 2.95 -18.09
C VAL A 44 8.69 4.35 -18.70
N ALA A 45 7.58 5.08 -18.51
CA ALA A 45 7.44 6.43 -19.02
C ALA A 45 8.45 7.38 -18.38
N ALA A 46 8.55 7.40 -17.05
CA ALA A 46 9.42 8.32 -16.32
C ALA A 46 10.91 8.01 -16.53
N PHE A 47 11.33 6.75 -16.39
CA PHE A 47 12.73 6.36 -16.58
C PHE A 47 13.13 6.32 -18.06
N GLY A 48 12.17 6.19 -18.98
CA GLY A 48 12.39 6.40 -20.41
C GLY A 48 12.83 7.83 -20.74
N LEU A 49 12.43 8.85 -19.95
CA LEU A 49 12.86 10.24 -20.15
C LEU A 49 14.37 10.45 -19.93
N VAL A 50 15.00 9.59 -19.12
CA VAL A 50 16.43 9.63 -18.84
C VAL A 50 17.20 8.54 -19.60
N GLY A 51 16.57 7.91 -20.59
CA GLY A 51 17.23 6.95 -21.50
C GLY A 51 17.33 5.52 -20.98
N VAL A 52 16.61 5.17 -19.91
CA VAL A 52 16.58 3.77 -19.43
C VAL A 52 15.77 2.91 -20.41
N PRO A 53 16.28 1.72 -20.80
CA PRO A 53 15.53 0.76 -21.58
C PRO A 53 14.21 0.38 -20.90
N ALA A 54 13.14 0.23 -21.69
CA ALA A 54 11.83 -0.12 -21.16
C ALA A 54 11.86 -1.45 -20.40
N GLU A 55 12.64 -2.45 -20.86
CA GLU A 55 12.78 -3.71 -20.14
C GLU A 55 13.38 -3.51 -18.74
N GLY A 56 14.42 -2.67 -18.63
CA GLY A 56 15.07 -2.36 -17.36
C GLY A 56 14.13 -1.65 -16.38
N ALA A 57 13.36 -0.67 -16.85
CA ALA A 57 12.39 0.05 -16.04
C ALA A 57 11.22 -0.86 -15.59
N LEU A 58 10.78 -1.80 -16.43
CA LEU A 58 9.77 -2.80 -16.07
C LEU A 58 10.28 -3.74 -14.98
N VAL A 59 11.47 -4.32 -15.14
CA VAL A 59 12.07 -5.21 -14.15
C VAL A 59 12.26 -4.49 -12.82
N LEU A 60 12.71 -3.24 -12.86
CA LEU A 60 12.83 -2.38 -11.67
C LEU A 60 11.49 -2.19 -10.95
N SER A 61 10.41 -1.94 -11.70
CA SER A 61 9.06 -1.80 -11.14
C SER A 61 8.54 -3.09 -10.50
N ILE A 62 8.81 -4.24 -11.12
CA ILE A 62 8.41 -5.56 -10.60
C ILE A 62 9.16 -5.86 -9.29
N LEU A 63 10.48 -5.69 -9.28
CA LEU A 63 11.30 -5.90 -8.09
C LEU A 63 10.86 -5.01 -6.93
N PHE A 64 10.55 -3.75 -7.22
CA PHE A 64 10.02 -2.82 -6.22
C PHE A 64 8.67 -3.31 -5.64
N GLY A 65 7.77 -3.79 -6.50
CA GLY A 65 6.48 -4.35 -6.07
C GLY A 65 6.64 -5.59 -5.19
N LEU A 66 7.52 -6.52 -5.57
CA LEU A 66 7.81 -7.73 -4.79
C LEU A 66 8.42 -7.40 -3.42
N LEU A 67 9.37 -6.46 -3.39
CA LEU A 67 9.98 -6.01 -2.14
C LEU A 67 8.94 -5.35 -1.22
N SER A 68 8.03 -4.56 -1.78
CA SER A 68 6.94 -3.93 -1.03
C SER A 68 6.01 -4.97 -0.39
N ILE A 69 5.67 -6.04 -1.12
CA ILE A 69 4.89 -7.17 -0.58
C ILE A 69 5.66 -7.86 0.55
N ALA A 70 6.95 -8.16 0.35
CA ALA A 70 7.80 -8.81 1.34
C ALA A 70 7.91 -7.99 2.65
N ILE A 71 8.03 -6.67 2.54
CA ILE A 71 8.07 -5.75 3.70
C ILE A 71 6.69 -5.63 4.37
N SER A 72 5.61 -5.74 3.60
CA SER A 72 4.24 -5.65 4.12
C SER A 72 3.79 -6.93 4.85
N LEU A 73 4.42 -8.08 4.56
CA LEU A 73 4.08 -9.36 5.18
C LEU A 73 4.11 -9.33 6.72
N PRO A 74 5.21 -8.90 7.38
CA PRO A 74 5.27 -8.83 8.85
C PRO A 74 4.19 -7.94 9.44
N GLY A 75 3.90 -6.79 8.81
CA GLY A 75 2.82 -5.89 9.24
C GLY A 75 1.45 -6.56 9.16
N GLY A 76 1.19 -7.28 8.06
CA GLY A 76 -0.03 -8.09 7.91
C GLY A 76 -0.13 -9.22 8.92
N VAL A 77 0.98 -9.89 9.23
CA VAL A 77 1.03 -10.97 10.23
C VAL A 77 0.74 -10.43 11.63
N ILE A 78 1.34 -9.30 12.02
CA ILE A 78 1.07 -8.64 13.31
C ILE A 78 -0.39 -8.22 13.39
N TRP A 79 -0.94 -7.64 12.32
CA TRP A 79 -2.35 -7.25 12.27
C TRP A 79 -3.28 -8.45 12.50
N LEU A 80 -3.01 -9.57 11.82
CA LEU A 80 -3.78 -10.81 11.96
C LEU A 80 -3.70 -11.39 13.38
N MET A 81 -2.53 -11.30 14.03
CA MET A 81 -2.34 -11.72 15.42
C MET A 81 -3.03 -10.78 16.44
N SER A 82 -3.33 -9.54 16.06
CA SER A 82 -3.89 -8.51 16.97
C SER A 82 -5.42 -8.43 17.00
N GLN A 83 -6.13 -9.22 16.18
CA GLN A 83 -7.59 -9.17 16.04
C GLN A 83 -8.41 -9.65 17.27
N ASP A 84 -7.77 -10.06 18.37
CA ASP A 84 -8.47 -10.63 19.54
C ASP A 84 -8.99 -9.61 20.58
N ARG A 85 -8.86 -8.31 20.36
CA ARG A 85 -9.55 -7.32 21.22
C ARG A 85 -10.96 -7.05 20.73
N LYS A 86 -11.83 -8.05 20.89
CA LYS A 86 -13.28 -7.83 20.94
C LYS A 86 -13.56 -6.94 22.15
N GLU A 87 -13.77 -5.64 21.91
CA GLU A 87 -14.38 -4.79 22.93
C GLU A 87 -15.76 -5.37 23.26
N LYS A 88 -15.86 -5.97 24.44
CA LYS A 88 -17.15 -6.33 25.01
C LYS A 88 -17.84 -5.00 25.32
N ILE A 89 -18.72 -4.56 24.43
CA ILE A 89 -19.72 -3.56 24.74
C ILE A 89 -20.59 -4.17 25.83
N VAL A 90 -20.35 -3.78 27.09
CA VAL A 90 -21.23 -4.09 28.22
C VAL A 90 -22.41 -3.14 28.11
N ILE A 91 -23.57 -3.65 27.69
CA ILE A 91 -24.83 -2.90 27.72
C ILE A 91 -25.34 -2.93 29.17
N PRO A 92 -25.55 -1.78 29.84
CA PRO A 92 -26.13 -1.74 31.17
C PRO A 92 -27.60 -2.20 31.14
N GLU A 93 -27.99 -3.09 32.05
CA GLU A 93 -29.33 -3.70 32.18
C GLU A 93 -30.43 -2.74 32.69
N GLU A 94 -30.21 -1.42 32.70
CA GLU A 94 -31.12 -0.46 33.36
C GLU A 94 -32.48 -0.28 32.66
N GLU A 95 -32.60 -0.66 31.37
CA GLU A 95 -33.85 -0.45 30.62
C GLU A 95 -34.94 -1.51 30.94
N SER A 96 -34.56 -2.68 31.46
CA SER A 96 -35.52 -3.76 31.74
C SER A 96 -36.36 -3.55 33.02
N ALA A 97 -35.97 -2.64 33.91
CA ALA A 97 -36.69 -2.39 35.17
C ALA A 97 -37.78 -1.31 35.04
N ALA A 98 -37.74 -0.48 34.00
CA ALA A 98 -38.67 0.65 33.83
C ALA A 98 -40.06 0.23 33.31
N GLU A 99 -40.16 -0.86 32.55
CA GLU A 99 -41.46 -1.30 31.98
C GLU A 99 -42.33 -2.11 32.96
N ALA A 100 -41.77 -2.64 34.05
CA ALA A 100 -42.53 -3.41 35.04
C ALA A 100 -43.39 -2.53 35.98
N GLY A 101 -43.25 -1.20 35.93
CA GLY A 101 -43.93 -0.26 36.83
C GLY A 101 -45.24 0.34 36.29
N VAL A 102 -45.59 0.13 35.02
CA VAL A 102 -46.75 0.79 34.36
C VAL A 102 -47.91 -0.20 34.19
N GLY A 103 -48.19 -0.99 35.24
CA GLY A 103 -49.21 -2.03 35.25
C GLY A 103 -50.14 -2.00 36.46
N GLY A 104 -50.34 -0.84 37.07
CA GLY A 104 -51.22 -0.73 38.23
C GLY A 104 -51.61 0.71 38.55
N ASN A 105 -52.73 1.15 37.99
CA ASN A 105 -53.73 2.01 38.64
C ASN A 105 -55.02 2.03 37.83
#